data_AF-A0A534LT00-F1
#
_entry.id   AF-A0A534LT00-F1
#
_cell.length_a   1.000
_cell.length_b   1.000
_cell.length_c   1.000
_cell.angle_alpha   90.00
_cell.angle_beta   90.00
_cell.angle_gamma   90.00
#
_symmetry.space_group_name_H-M   'P 1'
#
loop_
_entity.id
_entity.type
_entity.pdbx_description
1 polymer ?
#
loop_
_entity_poly.entity_id
_entity_poly.type
_entity_poly.pdbx_seq_one_letter_code
_entity_poly.pdbx_strand_id
1 'polypeptide(L)'
;MVGATAYSQLFPPTSRSEGELRQSFVYLSFPEDVWWNRFAGQDVRVTDFQDWQGALAVWNGRFKDGNWVSGTGYPALIIRLKRDDRYFQAPTDVPLPAGYSLAFDDPSRDLRIVAIFNRSTHLCCYPDWHVPHAIAPARDYIAPCPTYEVFGQDPIFDVCHGGQWDPLILEWAVNPQSGTRYVGARMVHGPGFGPLPALFVRAEQDVLYGEVFDPVWYSYCG
;
A
#
# COMPACT_ATOMS: atom_id res chain seq x y z
N MET A 1 45.83 -30.78 43.04
CA MET A 1 44.43 -30.31 42.93
C MET A 1 44.46 -29.13 41.96
N VAL A 2 44.22 -29.28 40.65
CA VAL A 2 42.95 -29.64 39.96
C VAL A 2 41.78 -28.90 40.62
N GLY A 3 41.04 -27.99 39.98
CA GLY A 3 41.01 -27.45 38.63
C GLY A 3 39.76 -26.57 38.56
N ALA A 4 39.86 -25.33 38.11
CA ALA A 4 38.70 -24.50 37.80
C ALA A 4 38.42 -24.64 36.30
N THR A 5 37.44 -25.45 35.96
CA THR A 5 36.94 -25.62 34.60
C THR A 5 36.23 -24.33 34.17
N ALA A 6 36.89 -23.54 33.34
CA ALA A 6 36.23 -22.54 32.53
C ALA A 6 35.44 -23.27 31.44
N TYR A 7 34.13 -23.37 31.60
CA TYR A 7 33.25 -23.80 30.52
C TYR A 7 33.24 -22.72 29.45
N SER A 8 33.96 -23.00 28.36
CA SER A 8 33.81 -22.29 27.09
C SER A 8 32.34 -22.26 26.72
N GLN A 9 31.78 -21.06 26.55
CA GLN A 9 30.45 -20.87 25.95
C GLN A 9 30.46 -21.53 24.56
N LEU A 10 29.81 -22.68 24.47
CA LEU A 10 29.66 -23.52 23.27
C LEU A 10 28.50 -23.06 22.37
N PHE A 11 28.15 -21.78 22.43
CA PHE A 11 27.15 -21.20 21.54
C PHE A 11 27.81 -20.09 20.74
N PRO A 12 27.94 -20.21 19.40
CA PRO A 12 28.22 -19.04 18.60
C PRO A 12 27.14 -18.01 18.92
N PRO A 13 27.45 -16.70 18.97
CA PRO A 13 26.39 -15.71 19.03
C PRO A 13 25.52 -15.96 17.80
N THR A 14 24.30 -16.45 18.01
CA THR A 14 23.26 -16.42 16.98
C THR A 14 22.90 -14.96 16.80
N SER A 15 23.77 -14.19 16.16
CA SER A 15 23.35 -13.00 15.45
C SER A 15 22.54 -13.52 14.26
N ARG A 16 21.28 -13.85 14.53
CA ARG A 16 20.28 -13.99 13.48
C ARG A 16 20.18 -12.58 12.91
N SER A 17 20.91 -12.29 11.83
CA SER A 17 20.77 -11.01 11.15
C SER A 17 19.31 -10.92 10.73
N GLU A 18 18.52 -10.08 11.42
CA GLU A 18 17.06 -10.00 11.26
C GLU A 18 16.63 -9.35 9.94
N GLY A 19 17.54 -9.25 8.97
CA GLY A 19 17.40 -8.43 7.78
C GLY A 19 17.42 -6.94 8.08
N GLU A 20 17.63 -6.13 7.05
CA GLU A 20 17.45 -4.68 7.08
C GLU A 20 15.97 -4.35 7.04
N LEU A 21 15.51 -3.50 7.96
CA LEU A 21 14.17 -2.93 7.91
C LEU A 21 14.18 -1.73 6.96
N ARG A 22 13.33 -1.76 5.92
CA ARG A 22 13.21 -0.66 4.95
C ARG A 22 11.88 0.05 5.11
N GLN A 23 11.94 1.36 5.41
CA GLN A 23 10.78 2.23 5.57
C GLN A 23 10.29 2.84 4.24
N SER A 24 11.06 2.66 3.16
CA SER A 24 10.61 2.95 1.81
C SER A 24 9.57 1.92 1.35
N PHE A 25 8.85 2.25 0.28
CA PHE A 25 8.11 1.24 -0.48
C PHE A 25 9.08 0.47 -1.37
N VAL A 26 8.98 -0.85 -1.36
CA VAL A 26 9.82 -1.73 -2.17
C VAL A 26 8.94 -2.60 -3.07
N TYR A 27 9.21 -2.63 -4.37
CA TYR A 27 8.43 -3.42 -5.32
C TYR A 27 8.43 -4.91 -4.97
N LEU A 28 7.25 -5.52 -5.07
CA LEU A 28 7.07 -6.97 -5.00
C LEU A 28 6.95 -7.56 -6.40
N SER A 29 7.51 -8.75 -6.61
CA SER A 29 7.24 -9.54 -7.81
C SER A 29 5.81 -10.05 -7.81
N PHE A 30 5.22 -10.17 -9.00
CA PHE A 30 3.91 -10.76 -9.20
C PHE A 30 3.99 -11.92 -10.21
N PRO A 31 3.19 -12.99 -10.09
CA PRO A 31 3.30 -14.17 -10.96
C PRO A 31 3.06 -13.87 -12.45
N GLU A 32 2.14 -12.96 -12.74
CA GLU A 32 1.79 -12.53 -14.09
C GLU A 32 2.79 -11.51 -14.65
N ASP A 33 2.80 -11.35 -15.98
CA ASP A 33 3.64 -10.35 -16.65
C ASP A 33 3.09 -8.93 -16.44
N VAL A 34 3.58 -8.28 -15.38
CA VAL A 34 3.24 -6.92 -15.01
C VAL A 34 4.46 -6.00 -15.14
N TRP A 35 4.22 -4.74 -15.50
CA TRP A 35 5.29 -3.80 -15.87
C TRP A 35 6.34 -3.58 -14.78
N TRP A 36 5.96 -3.74 -13.50
CA TRP A 36 6.84 -3.48 -12.35
C TRP A 36 7.70 -4.69 -11.97
N ASN A 37 7.49 -5.89 -12.55
CA ASN A 37 8.27 -7.08 -12.19
C ASN A 37 9.77 -6.88 -12.36
N ARG A 38 10.18 -6.07 -13.35
CA ARG A 38 11.59 -5.71 -13.58
C ARG A 38 12.24 -4.90 -12.45
N PHE A 39 11.42 -4.33 -11.55
CA PHE A 39 11.87 -3.53 -10.41
C PHE A 39 11.77 -4.27 -9.07
N ALA A 40 11.36 -5.54 -9.04
CA ALA A 40 11.20 -6.30 -7.79
C ALA A 40 12.45 -6.22 -6.89
N GLY A 41 12.24 -5.92 -5.60
CA GLY A 41 13.30 -5.70 -4.60
C GLY A 41 13.92 -4.30 -4.60
N GLN A 42 13.63 -3.46 -5.60
CA GLN A 42 14.07 -2.07 -5.67
C GLN A 42 13.09 -1.13 -4.99
N ASP A 43 13.59 0.03 -4.54
CA ASP A 43 12.73 1.10 -4.04
C ASP A 43 11.78 1.59 -5.13
N VAL A 44 10.54 1.83 -4.75
CA VAL A 44 9.54 2.45 -5.61
C VAL A 44 9.90 3.92 -5.81
N ARG A 45 9.99 4.37 -7.06
CA ARG A 45 10.26 5.78 -7.38
C ARG A 45 9.06 6.47 -8.00
N VAL A 46 8.91 7.75 -7.69
CA VAL A 46 7.89 8.65 -8.26
C VAL A 46 7.88 8.59 -9.80
N THR A 47 9.07 8.54 -10.40
CA THR A 47 9.27 8.61 -11.85
C THR A 47 8.98 7.32 -12.60
N ASP A 48 8.77 6.20 -11.90
CA ASP A 48 8.63 4.89 -12.55
C ASP A 48 7.26 4.71 -13.21
N PHE A 49 6.24 5.46 -12.75
CA PHE A 49 4.84 5.30 -13.12
C PHE A 49 4.44 6.24 -14.26
N GLN A 50 3.68 5.72 -15.21
CA GLN A 50 2.86 6.50 -16.15
C GLN A 50 1.46 6.75 -15.56
N ASP A 51 0.69 7.66 -16.16
CA ASP A 51 -0.70 7.91 -15.76
C ASP A 51 -1.47 6.59 -15.68
N TRP A 52 -2.18 6.38 -14.55
CA TRP A 52 -2.98 5.19 -14.26
C TRP A 52 -2.20 3.88 -14.15
N GLN A 53 -0.87 3.94 -14.01
CA GLN A 53 -0.12 2.77 -13.59
C GLN A 53 -0.17 2.60 -12.07
N GLY A 54 -0.27 1.36 -11.64
CA GLY A 54 -0.09 0.96 -10.26
C GLY A 54 0.83 -0.24 -10.15
N ALA A 55 1.32 -0.49 -8.94
CA ALA A 55 2.21 -1.60 -8.65
C ALA A 55 2.08 -2.07 -7.20
N LEU A 56 2.35 -3.36 -7.01
CA LEU A 56 2.44 -3.96 -5.69
C LEU A 56 3.80 -3.66 -5.06
N ALA A 57 3.76 -3.30 -3.79
CA ALA A 57 4.93 -3.04 -2.98
C ALA A 57 4.73 -3.56 -1.55
N VAL A 58 5.82 -3.56 -0.79
CA VAL A 58 5.78 -3.70 0.67
C VAL A 58 6.36 -2.44 1.30
N TRP A 59 5.69 -1.95 2.33
CA TRP A 59 6.19 -0.89 3.20
C TRP A 59 6.65 -1.48 4.53
N ASN A 60 7.71 -0.92 5.13
CA ASN A 60 8.21 -1.36 6.44
C ASN A 60 8.56 -2.86 6.48
N GLY A 61 9.00 -3.40 5.35
CA GLY A 61 9.38 -4.81 5.18
C GLY A 61 10.82 -5.06 5.63
N ARG A 62 11.12 -6.30 6.02
CA ARG A 62 12.48 -6.75 6.31
C ARG A 62 13.09 -7.41 5.08
N PHE A 63 14.36 -7.15 4.83
CA PHE A 63 15.09 -7.65 3.68
C PHE A 63 16.37 -8.34 4.13
N LYS A 64 16.59 -9.56 3.64
CA LYS A 64 17.81 -10.32 3.90
C LYS A 64 18.47 -10.67 2.57
N ASP A 65 19.74 -10.31 2.43
CA ASP A 65 20.51 -10.53 1.20
C ASP A 65 19.80 -9.96 -0.05
N GLY A 66 19.18 -8.79 0.10
CA GLY A 66 18.41 -8.11 -0.94
C GLY A 66 16.99 -8.67 -1.19
N ASN A 67 16.61 -9.77 -0.55
CA ASN A 67 15.31 -10.41 -0.72
C ASN A 67 14.35 -10.04 0.41
N TRP A 68 13.10 -9.76 0.07
CA TRP A 68 12.05 -9.54 1.05
C TRP A 68 11.81 -10.80 1.89
N VAL A 69 11.77 -10.64 3.20
CA VAL A 69 11.36 -11.68 4.15
C VAL A 69 9.84 -11.72 4.17
N SER A 70 9.27 -12.73 3.52
CA SER A 70 7.81 -12.91 3.42
C SER A 70 7.12 -12.82 4.79
N GLY A 71 5.98 -12.13 4.83
CA GLY A 71 5.20 -11.88 6.04
C GLY A 71 5.70 -10.72 6.91
N THR A 72 6.70 -9.96 6.45
CA THR A 72 7.15 -8.74 7.15
C THR A 72 6.70 -7.48 6.43
N GLY A 73 6.38 -6.44 7.20
CA GLY A 73 5.87 -5.18 6.67
C GLY A 73 4.40 -5.24 6.27
N TYR A 74 3.96 -4.21 5.55
CA TYR A 74 2.58 -3.99 5.15
C TYR A 74 2.49 -3.99 3.62
N PRO A 75 1.67 -4.87 3.03
CA PRO A 75 1.45 -4.87 1.60
C PRO A 75 0.79 -3.55 1.17
N ALA A 76 1.28 -2.98 0.08
CA ALA A 76 0.87 -1.68 -0.43
C ALA A 76 0.61 -1.76 -1.93
N LEU A 77 -0.36 -0.97 -2.37
CA LEU A 77 -0.70 -0.73 -3.75
C LEU A 77 -0.41 0.75 -4.03
N ILE A 78 0.61 1.01 -4.84
CA ILE A 78 1.04 2.35 -5.20
C ILE A 78 0.43 2.69 -6.55
N ILE A 79 -0.28 3.80 -6.67
CA ILE A 79 -1.04 4.13 -7.88
C ILE A 79 -0.75 5.58 -8.27
N ARG A 80 -0.33 5.79 -9.52
CA ARG A 80 -0.29 7.11 -10.13
C ARG A 80 -1.66 7.45 -10.69
N LEU A 81 -2.30 8.46 -10.12
CA LEU A 81 -3.59 8.99 -10.56
C LEU A 81 -3.37 10.18 -11.49
N LYS A 82 -4.41 10.54 -12.26
CA LYS A 82 -4.42 11.83 -12.94
C LYS A 82 -4.48 12.96 -11.91
N ARG A 83 -3.59 13.94 -12.03
CA ARG A 83 -3.57 15.12 -11.16
C ARG A 83 -4.66 16.13 -11.57
N ASP A 84 -5.91 15.82 -11.21
CA ASP A 84 -7.07 16.67 -11.49
C ASP A 84 -7.86 16.96 -10.20
N ASP A 85 -7.73 18.18 -9.69
CA ASP A 85 -8.32 18.62 -8.43
C ASP A 85 -9.86 18.76 -8.49
N ARG A 86 -10.47 18.63 -9.67
CA ARG A 86 -11.94 18.59 -9.80
C ARG A 86 -12.53 17.25 -9.34
N TYR A 87 -11.74 16.18 -9.43
CA TYR A 87 -12.18 14.82 -9.16
C TYR A 87 -11.48 14.20 -7.96
N PHE A 88 -10.26 14.63 -7.66
CA PHE A 88 -9.56 14.19 -6.46
C PHE A 88 -10.10 14.89 -5.21
N GLN A 89 -10.45 14.10 -4.20
CA GLN A 89 -10.96 14.59 -2.92
C GLN A 89 -10.22 13.87 -1.80
N ALA A 90 -9.79 14.62 -0.79
CA ALA A 90 -9.19 14.06 0.41
C ALA A 90 -9.53 14.95 1.62
N PRO A 91 -9.67 14.38 2.83
CA PRO A 91 -9.85 15.18 4.02
C PRO A 91 -8.60 16.04 4.30
N THR A 92 -8.81 17.28 4.73
CA THR A 92 -7.72 18.23 5.02
C THR A 92 -7.38 18.32 6.51
N ASP A 93 -8.19 17.72 7.37
CA ASP A 93 -8.07 17.71 8.83
C ASP A 93 -7.28 16.50 9.34
N VAL A 94 -6.42 15.92 8.51
CA VAL A 94 -5.65 14.72 8.82
C VAL A 94 -4.35 15.11 9.52
N PRO A 95 -4.08 14.59 10.73
CA PRO A 95 -2.81 14.82 11.41
C PRO A 95 -1.69 14.02 10.73
N LEU A 96 -0.97 14.68 9.81
CA LEU A 96 0.11 14.09 9.03
C LEU A 96 1.48 14.38 9.68
N PRO A 97 2.39 13.38 9.75
CA PRO A 97 3.80 13.63 10.07
C PRO A 97 4.43 14.62 9.07
N ALA A 98 5.48 15.31 9.49
CA ALA A 98 6.14 16.30 8.65
C ALA A 98 6.61 15.69 7.30
N GLY A 99 6.25 16.34 6.19
CA GLY A 99 6.60 15.92 4.84
C GLY A 99 5.72 14.82 4.25
N TYR A 100 4.83 14.21 5.04
CA TYR A 100 3.90 13.19 4.57
C TYR A 100 2.56 13.79 4.14
N SER A 101 1.89 13.08 3.23
CA SER A 101 0.64 13.48 2.61
C SER A 101 -0.21 12.26 2.27
N LEU A 102 -1.54 12.42 2.18
CA LEU A 102 -2.42 11.34 1.73
C LEU A 102 -2.21 10.99 0.25
N ALA A 103 -1.86 11.99 -0.55
CA ALA A 103 -1.42 11.85 -1.91
C ALA A 103 -0.19 12.73 -2.12
N PHE A 104 0.87 12.14 -2.68
CA PHE A 104 2.05 12.88 -3.07
C PHE A 104 1.78 13.57 -4.41
N ASP A 105 1.77 14.90 -4.40
CA ASP A 105 1.65 15.72 -5.60
C ASP A 105 3.00 16.30 -6.00
N ASP A 106 3.32 16.20 -7.29
CA ASP A 106 4.39 16.98 -7.90
C ASP A 106 3.84 17.78 -9.09
N PRO A 107 3.52 19.08 -8.88
CA PRO A 107 3.01 19.95 -9.93
C PRO A 107 3.97 20.15 -11.11
N SER A 108 5.29 20.05 -10.88
CA SER A 108 6.28 20.25 -11.95
C SER A 108 6.29 19.11 -12.97
N ARG A 109 5.82 17.93 -12.54
CA ARG A 109 5.74 16.72 -13.35
C ARG A 109 4.30 16.29 -13.67
N ASP A 110 3.31 17.10 -13.31
CA ASP A 110 1.87 16.80 -13.44
C ASP A 110 1.50 15.40 -12.93
N LEU A 111 1.94 15.05 -11.72
CA LEU A 111 1.69 13.73 -11.15
C LEU A 111 1.08 13.80 -9.75
N ARG A 112 0.29 12.77 -9.45
CA ARG A 112 -0.29 12.47 -8.15
C ARG A 112 -0.11 10.99 -7.87
N ILE A 113 0.43 10.64 -6.71
CA ILE A 113 0.57 9.25 -6.26
C ILE A 113 -0.19 9.06 -4.95
N VAL A 114 -1.00 8.01 -4.89
CA VAL A 114 -1.56 7.49 -3.65
C VAL A 114 -0.92 6.14 -3.32
N ALA A 115 -0.78 5.87 -2.03
CA ALA A 115 -0.42 4.55 -1.53
C ALA A 115 -1.59 4.00 -0.73
N ILE A 116 -2.03 2.80 -1.06
CA ILE A 116 -3.19 2.15 -0.45
C ILE A 116 -2.71 0.87 0.21
N PHE A 117 -3.20 0.57 1.39
CA PHE A 117 -2.92 -0.71 2.01
C PHE A 117 -3.65 -1.82 1.29
N ASN A 118 -2.88 -2.81 0.87
CA ASN A 118 -3.32 -3.80 -0.09
C ASN A 118 -3.98 -5.00 0.59
N ARG A 119 -5.00 -4.75 1.41
CA ARG A 119 -5.87 -5.78 1.99
C ARG A 119 -7.31 -5.31 2.05
N SER A 120 -8.19 -6.00 1.32
CA SER A 120 -9.63 -5.75 1.25
C SER A 120 -10.27 -5.63 2.63
N THR A 121 -11.11 -4.60 2.84
CA THR A 121 -11.91 -4.41 4.06
C THR A 121 -13.09 -5.38 4.18
N HIS A 122 -13.15 -6.41 3.34
CA HIS A 122 -14.09 -7.52 3.49
C HIS A 122 -13.45 -8.70 4.20
N LEU A 123 -12.68 -9.51 3.46
CA LEU A 123 -12.05 -10.74 3.94
C LEU A 123 -10.55 -10.76 3.62
N CYS A 124 -9.94 -9.58 3.56
CA CYS A 124 -8.49 -9.42 3.51
C CYS A 124 -7.79 -10.08 2.32
N CYS A 125 -8.50 -10.27 1.21
CA CYS A 125 -7.87 -10.53 -0.08
C CYS A 125 -6.98 -9.35 -0.49
N TYR A 126 -6.05 -9.60 -1.41
CA TYR A 126 -5.23 -8.55 -2.03
C TYR A 126 -6.02 -7.97 -3.21
N PRO A 127 -6.54 -6.73 -3.10
CA PRO A 127 -7.19 -6.10 -4.24
C PRO A 127 -6.15 -5.59 -5.22
N ASP A 128 -6.46 -5.53 -6.50
CA ASP A 128 -5.48 -5.25 -7.54
C ASP A 128 -5.80 -3.95 -8.28
N TRP A 129 -4.82 -3.43 -9.02
CA TRP A 129 -4.98 -2.29 -9.92
C TRP A 129 -4.52 -2.66 -11.32
N HIS A 130 -5.47 -2.76 -12.25
CA HIS A 130 -5.23 -3.09 -13.66
C HIS A 130 -4.39 -4.36 -13.88
N VAL A 131 -4.46 -5.30 -12.93
CA VAL A 131 -3.93 -6.65 -13.13
C VAL A 131 -4.92 -7.42 -14.02
N PRO A 132 -4.43 -8.19 -15.01
CA PRO A 132 -5.31 -9.00 -15.83
C PRO A 132 -6.02 -10.08 -14.99
N HIS A 133 -7.36 -10.11 -15.08
CA HIS A 133 -8.18 -11.15 -14.47
C HIS A 133 -9.16 -11.74 -15.49
N ALA A 134 -9.62 -12.97 -15.24
CA ALA A 134 -10.66 -13.59 -16.05
C ALA A 134 -12.06 -12.97 -15.85
N ILE A 135 -12.23 -12.22 -14.76
CA ILE A 135 -13.51 -11.61 -14.35
C ILE A 135 -13.35 -10.09 -14.44
N ALA A 136 -14.26 -9.45 -15.18
CA ALA A 136 -14.32 -7.99 -15.25
C ALA A 136 -15.03 -7.41 -14.02
N PRO A 137 -14.61 -6.24 -13.50
CA PRO A 137 -15.30 -5.56 -12.42
C PRO A 137 -16.73 -5.14 -12.82
N ALA A 138 -17.66 -5.25 -11.87
CA ALA A 138 -19.03 -4.79 -12.04
C ALA A 138 -19.10 -3.24 -12.01
N ARG A 139 -20.13 -2.65 -12.64
CA ARG A 139 -20.26 -1.19 -12.81
C ARG A 139 -21.50 -0.59 -12.16
N ASP A 140 -22.20 -1.37 -11.35
CA ASP A 140 -23.36 -0.99 -10.55
C ASP A 140 -22.92 -0.31 -9.24
N TYR A 141 -22.20 0.80 -9.38
CA TYR A 141 -21.60 1.52 -8.25
C TYR A 141 -22.66 2.06 -7.27
N ILE A 142 -22.36 1.94 -5.97
CA ILE A 142 -23.22 2.43 -4.87
C ILE A 142 -22.88 3.86 -4.43
N ALA A 143 -21.80 4.42 -4.97
CA ALA A 143 -21.32 5.77 -4.70
C ALA A 143 -20.56 6.31 -5.94
N PRO A 144 -20.32 7.64 -6.05
CA PRO A 144 -19.59 8.21 -7.16
C PRO A 144 -18.23 7.52 -7.37
N CYS A 145 -17.93 7.16 -8.63
CA CYS A 145 -16.71 6.47 -9.02
C CYS A 145 -16.05 7.20 -10.21
N PRO A 146 -15.50 8.42 -10.01
CA PRO A 146 -14.91 9.20 -11.08
C PRO A 146 -13.76 8.47 -11.81
N THR A 147 -13.08 7.53 -11.14
CA THR A 147 -12.02 6.71 -11.77
C THR A 147 -12.57 6.00 -13.01
N TYR A 148 -13.78 5.46 -12.95
CA TYR A 148 -14.46 4.88 -14.10
C TYR A 148 -15.32 5.89 -14.86
N GLU A 149 -16.20 6.61 -14.17
CA GLU A 149 -17.24 7.46 -14.79
C GLU A 149 -16.66 8.61 -15.62
N VAL A 150 -15.47 9.08 -15.29
CA VAL A 150 -14.80 10.20 -15.96
C VAL A 150 -13.59 9.74 -16.75
N PHE A 151 -12.77 8.86 -16.16
CA PHE A 151 -11.47 8.47 -16.75
C PHE A 151 -11.47 7.11 -17.42
N GLY A 152 -12.58 6.36 -17.35
CA GLY A 152 -12.72 5.04 -17.97
C GLY A 152 -11.74 3.99 -17.44
N GLN A 153 -11.15 4.21 -16.25
CA GLN A 153 -10.26 3.27 -15.59
C GLN A 153 -11.05 2.41 -14.61
N ASP A 154 -10.59 1.18 -14.39
CA ASP A 154 -11.13 0.34 -13.34
C ASP A 154 -10.73 0.90 -11.97
N PRO A 155 -11.65 1.01 -10.98
CA PRO A 155 -11.25 1.27 -9.60
C PRO A 155 -10.44 0.08 -9.05
N ILE A 156 -9.86 0.24 -7.86
CA ILE A 156 -9.18 -0.86 -7.17
C ILE A 156 -10.16 -2.01 -7.00
N PHE A 157 -9.77 -3.23 -7.38
CA PHE A 157 -10.70 -4.36 -7.48
C PHE A 157 -10.24 -5.57 -6.65
N ASP A 158 -11.08 -6.04 -5.73
CA ASP A 158 -10.92 -7.32 -5.04
C ASP A 158 -11.64 -8.43 -5.84
N VAL A 159 -10.86 -9.21 -6.60
CA VAL A 159 -11.37 -10.32 -7.40
C VAL A 159 -12.05 -11.42 -6.58
N CYS A 160 -11.74 -11.55 -5.28
CA CYS A 160 -12.30 -12.61 -4.45
C CYS A 160 -13.82 -12.47 -4.27
N HIS A 161 -14.30 -11.25 -4.05
CA HIS A 161 -15.70 -10.99 -3.68
C HIS A 161 -16.31 -9.77 -4.38
N GLY A 162 -15.59 -9.17 -5.33
CA GLY A 162 -16.09 -8.07 -6.14
C GLY A 162 -16.11 -6.71 -5.42
N GLY A 163 -15.37 -6.57 -4.31
CA GLY A 163 -15.19 -5.29 -3.64
C GLY A 163 -14.45 -4.31 -4.55
N GLN A 164 -14.88 -3.04 -4.59
CA GLN A 164 -14.22 -2.01 -5.37
C GLN A 164 -14.06 -0.70 -4.60
N TRP A 165 -12.93 -0.03 -4.79
CA TRP A 165 -12.61 1.23 -4.13
C TRP A 165 -12.05 2.27 -5.11
N ASP A 166 -12.61 3.47 -5.10
CA ASP A 166 -12.18 4.57 -5.96
C ASP A 166 -11.02 5.35 -5.30
N PRO A 167 -9.81 5.33 -5.88
CA PRO A 167 -8.64 6.00 -5.29
C PRO A 167 -8.62 7.51 -5.47
N LEU A 168 -9.50 8.09 -6.30
CA LEU A 168 -9.60 9.55 -6.41
C LEU A 168 -10.33 10.18 -5.23
N ILE A 169 -11.14 9.40 -4.50
CA ILE A 169 -11.89 9.91 -3.36
C ILE A 169 -11.40 9.22 -2.10
N LEU A 170 -10.63 9.96 -1.31
CA LEU A 170 -10.21 9.56 0.03
C LEU A 170 -11.20 10.11 1.05
N GLU A 171 -11.58 9.29 2.03
CA GLU A 171 -12.54 9.69 3.07
C GLU A 171 -12.21 9.08 4.43
N TRP A 172 -12.70 9.73 5.48
CA TRP A 172 -12.60 9.24 6.85
C TRP A 172 -13.50 8.02 7.07
N ALA A 173 -13.00 7.09 7.86
CA ALA A 173 -13.77 5.98 8.40
C ALA A 173 -13.26 5.60 9.79
N VAL A 174 -13.92 4.60 10.39
CA VAL A 174 -13.57 4.04 11.69
C VAL A 174 -13.40 2.53 11.50
N ASN A 175 -12.28 1.98 11.95
CA ASN A 175 -12.08 0.53 11.95
C ASN A 175 -13.10 -0.06 12.94
N PRO A 176 -14.01 -0.95 12.51
CA PRO A 176 -15.08 -1.45 13.37
C PRO A 176 -14.59 -2.36 14.50
N GLN A 177 -13.38 -2.92 14.39
CA GLN A 177 -12.78 -3.80 15.40
C GLN A 177 -12.02 -3.00 16.46
N SER A 178 -11.25 -1.99 16.06
CA SER A 178 -10.40 -1.21 16.99
C SER A 178 -11.01 0.12 17.43
N GLY A 179 -11.99 0.65 16.71
CA GLY A 179 -12.51 2.00 16.90
C GLY A 179 -11.57 3.11 16.39
N THR A 180 -10.43 2.77 15.82
CA THR A 180 -9.43 3.73 15.33
C THR A 180 -9.93 4.43 14.07
N ARG A 181 -9.84 5.76 14.02
CA ARG A 181 -10.11 6.53 12.80
C ARG A 181 -8.99 6.34 11.78
N TYR A 182 -9.35 6.23 10.51
CA TYR A 182 -8.41 6.15 9.40
C TYR A 182 -8.98 6.84 8.16
N VAL A 183 -8.12 7.14 7.19
CA VAL A 183 -8.52 7.62 5.87
C VAL A 183 -8.28 6.51 4.85
N GLY A 184 -9.16 6.35 3.87
CA GLY A 184 -8.99 5.37 2.79
C GLY A 184 -9.72 5.75 1.52
N ALA A 185 -9.43 5.02 0.44
CA ALA A 185 -10.12 5.10 -0.84
C ALA A 185 -11.58 4.64 -0.70
N ARG A 186 -12.53 5.46 -1.14
CA ARG A 186 -13.97 5.24 -0.99
C ARG A 186 -14.39 3.89 -1.56
N MET A 187 -15.17 3.14 -0.80
CA MET A 187 -15.83 1.94 -1.31
C MET A 187 -16.95 2.33 -2.28
N VAL A 188 -16.90 1.79 -3.50
CA VAL A 188 -17.86 2.11 -4.57
C VAL A 188 -18.66 0.90 -5.03
N HIS A 189 -18.26 -0.32 -4.68
CA HIS A 189 -19.03 -1.55 -4.98
C HIS A 189 -18.65 -2.68 -4.03
N GLY A 190 -19.53 -3.68 -3.93
CA GLY A 190 -19.24 -4.97 -3.33
C GLY A 190 -19.23 -4.95 -1.79
N PRO A 191 -18.84 -6.07 -1.18
CA PRO A 191 -18.80 -6.19 0.27
C PRO A 191 -17.53 -5.53 0.83
N GLY A 192 -17.64 -5.01 2.05
CA GLY A 192 -16.56 -4.38 2.80
C GLY A 192 -17.15 -3.54 3.94
N PHE A 193 -16.39 -3.31 5.00
CA PHE A 193 -16.87 -2.45 6.10
C PHE A 193 -16.59 -0.96 5.88
N GLY A 194 -15.96 -0.58 4.77
CA GLY A 194 -15.64 0.81 4.48
C GLY A 194 -14.48 1.02 3.49
N PRO A 195 -13.94 2.25 3.46
CA PRO A 195 -12.84 2.64 2.58
C PRO A 195 -11.61 1.74 2.70
N LEU A 196 -10.89 1.55 1.60
CA LEU A 196 -9.63 0.81 1.60
C LEU A 196 -8.52 1.72 2.15
N PRO A 197 -7.90 1.40 3.29
CA PRO A 197 -7.07 2.36 3.99
C PRO A 197 -5.89 2.91 3.19
N ALA A 198 -5.65 4.21 3.30
CA ALA A 198 -4.53 4.89 2.68
C ALA A 198 -3.29 4.84 3.59
N LEU A 199 -2.13 4.75 2.96
CA LEU A 199 -0.83 4.96 3.58
C LEU A 199 -0.41 6.40 3.29
N PHE A 200 0.21 7.06 4.26
CA PHE A 200 0.78 8.37 4.02
C PHE A 200 2.04 8.23 3.20
N VAL A 201 2.22 9.14 2.26
CA VAL A 201 3.32 9.12 1.30
C VAL A 201 4.15 10.39 1.44
N ARG A 202 5.47 10.22 1.39
CA ARG A 202 6.42 11.28 1.03
C ARG A 202 7.39 10.77 -0.01
N ALA A 203 8.07 11.69 -0.69
CA ALA A 203 9.19 11.38 -1.57
C ALA A 203 10.47 12.08 -1.10
N GLU A 204 11.60 11.37 -1.16
CA GLU A 204 12.95 11.95 -1.02
C GLU A 204 13.80 11.45 -2.18
N GLN A 205 14.37 12.38 -2.97
CA GLN A 205 15.17 12.03 -4.15
C GLN A 205 14.45 11.02 -5.07
N ASP A 206 13.15 11.26 -5.27
CA ASP A 206 12.19 10.41 -5.97
C ASP A 206 11.87 9.04 -5.36
N VAL A 207 12.54 8.61 -4.29
CA VAL A 207 12.16 7.38 -3.56
C VAL A 207 10.93 7.65 -2.70
N LEU A 208 9.94 6.77 -2.79
CA LEU A 208 8.72 6.85 -2.00
C LEU A 208 8.87 6.17 -0.64
N TYR A 209 8.39 6.86 0.39
CA TYR A 209 8.35 6.37 1.78
C TYR A 209 6.92 6.37 2.30
N GLY A 210 6.60 5.36 3.09
CA GLY A 210 5.29 5.17 3.71
C GLY A 210 5.27 5.58 5.18
N GLU A 211 4.08 5.89 5.68
CA GLU A 211 3.76 6.03 7.11
C GLU A 211 2.26 5.78 7.33
N VAL A 212 1.85 5.58 8.59
CA VAL A 212 0.43 5.52 8.96
C VAL A 212 0.11 6.38 10.18
N PHE A 213 -1.19 6.60 10.40
CA PHE A 213 -1.66 7.21 11.64
C PHE A 213 -1.41 6.33 12.87
N ASP A 214 -1.86 5.07 12.82
CA ASP A 214 -1.75 4.11 13.91
C ASP A 214 -1.73 2.69 13.35
N PRO A 215 -0.64 1.92 13.46
CA PRO A 215 -0.58 0.58 12.90
C PRO A 215 -1.63 -0.39 13.49
N VAL A 216 -2.29 -0.05 14.60
CA VAL A 216 -3.40 -0.85 15.13
C VAL A 216 -4.56 -0.94 14.13
N TRP A 217 -4.76 0.03 13.24
CA TRP A 217 -5.84 -0.11 12.26
C TRP A 217 -5.61 -1.27 11.29
N TYR A 218 -4.39 -1.79 11.13
CA TYR A 218 -4.11 -3.00 10.32
C TYR A 218 -4.65 -4.29 10.93
N SER A 219 -5.14 -4.26 12.18
CA SER A 219 -5.56 -5.46 12.91
C SER A 219 -6.76 -6.17 12.28
N TYR A 220 -7.51 -5.53 11.36
CA TYR A 220 -8.64 -6.20 10.70
C TYR A 220 -8.25 -7.37 9.80
N CYS A 221 -6.97 -7.47 9.44
CA CYS A 221 -6.40 -8.57 8.66
C CYS A 221 -5.35 -9.40 9.40
N GLY A 222 -5.42 -9.40 10.74
CA GLY A 222 -4.53 -10.13 11.66
C GLY A 222 -5.01 -11.53 12.02
#